data_AF-A0A9W7F913-F1
#
_entry.id   AF-A0A9W7F913-F1
#
_cell.length_a   1.000
_cell.length_b   1.000
_cell.length_c   1.000
_cell.angle_alpha   90.00
_cell.angle_beta   90.00
_cell.angle_gamma   90.00
#
_symmetry.space_group_name_H-M   'P 1'
#
loop_
_entity.id
_entity.type
_entity.pdbx_description
1 polymer ?
#
loop_
_entity_poly.entity_id
_entity_poly.type
_entity_poly.pdbx_seq_one_letter_code
_entity_poly.pdbx_strand_id
1 'polypeptide(L)'
;MNYVYVTLLLCLFIHSGYSFAPSTFGLARQSTLLPAKHAMKKAAKGHNAYRPKKSRPSDKNRKKVVYELDTFVKPEEFTVKGS
;
A
#
# COMPACT_ATOMS: atom_id res chain seq x y z
N MET A 1 26.97 12.05 56.48
CA MET A 1 27.08 11.07 55.37
C MET A 1 25.74 10.83 54.68
N ASN A 2 24.62 10.63 55.40
CA ASN A 2 23.32 10.35 54.76
C ASN A 2 22.75 11.45 53.84
N TYR A 3 22.96 12.74 54.16
CA TYR A 3 22.43 13.84 53.34
C TYR A 3 23.08 13.94 51.95
N VAL A 4 24.35 13.55 51.82
CA VAL A 4 25.09 13.58 50.55
C VAL A 4 24.54 12.54 49.58
N TYR A 5 24.19 11.35 50.09
CA TYR A 5 23.55 10.30 49.28
C TYR A 5 22.14 10.69 48.85
N VAL A 6 21.36 11.32 49.73
CA VAL A 6 20.00 11.80 49.40
C VAL A 6 20.03 12.89 48.33
N THR A 7 20.99 13.82 48.40
CA THR A 7 21.15 14.85 47.36
C THR A 7 21.60 14.28 46.01
N LEU A 8 22.48 13.28 46.01
CA LEU A 8 22.92 12.60 44.79
C LEU A 8 21.78 11.81 44.12
N LEU A 9 20.96 11.13 44.92
CA LEU A 9 19.82 10.36 44.43
C LEU A 9 18.73 11.27 43.84
N LEU A 10 18.48 12.42 44.46
CA LEU A 10 17.56 13.45 43.93
C LEU A 10 18.06 14.01 42.58
N CYS A 11 19.35 14.32 42.45
CA CYS A 11 19.93 14.82 41.20
C CYS A 11 19.84 13.80 40.06
N LEU A 12 20.05 12.51 40.34
CA LEU A 12 19.92 11.42 39.35
C LEU A 12 18.47 11.27 38.85
N PHE A 13 17.50 11.39 39.75
CA PHE A 13 16.08 11.31 39.40
C PHE A 13 15.66 12.47 38.48
N ILE A 14 16.10 13.70 38.80
CA ILE A 14 15.83 14.89 38.00
C ILE A 14 16.46 14.77 36.59
N HIS A 15 17.69 14.25 36.47
CA HIS A 15 18.35 14.05 35.16
C HIS A 15 17.64 13.01 34.27
N SER A 16 17.10 11.94 34.85
CA SER A 16 16.34 10.93 34.08
C SER A 16 15.04 11.50 33.48
N GLY A 17 14.45 12.52 34.10
CA GLY A 17 13.26 13.20 33.58
C GLY A 17 13.53 14.09 32.37
N TYR A 18 14.73 14.68 32.27
CA TYR A 18 15.09 15.58 31.15
C TYR A 18 15.48 14.84 29.86
N SER A 19 15.86 13.56 29.92
CA SER A 19 16.14 12.76 28.71
C SER A 19 14.87 12.23 28.03
N PHE A 20 13.70 12.38 28.67
CA PHE A 20 12.38 12.09 28.09
C PHE A 20 11.59 13.39 27.88
N ALA A 21 12.26 14.51 27.64
CA ALA A 21 11.66 15.63 26.93
C ALA A 21 11.94 15.41 25.44
N PRO A 22 10.93 15.12 24.59
CA PRO A 22 11.14 15.04 23.16
C PRO A 22 11.41 16.45 22.63
N SER A 23 12.65 16.92 22.73
CA SER A 23 13.08 18.26 22.34
C SER A 23 13.18 18.46 20.83
N THR A 24 12.55 17.61 20.01
CA THR A 24 12.62 17.69 18.55
C THR A 24 11.37 17.17 17.82
N PHE A 25 10.17 17.19 18.42
CA PHE A 25 8.95 17.18 17.60
C PHE A 25 8.69 18.58 17.02
N GLY A 26 9.47 18.93 15.98
CA GLY A 26 8.99 19.67 14.82
C GLY A 26 8.58 21.15 14.96
N LEU A 27 8.86 21.85 16.05
CA LEU A 27 8.52 23.28 16.20
C LEU A 27 9.68 24.20 15.81
N ALA A 28 10.17 24.11 14.57
CA ALA A 28 11.09 25.12 14.03
C ALA A 28 10.93 25.25 12.51
N ARG A 29 9.77 25.81 12.12
CA ARG A 29 9.54 26.86 11.13
C ARG A 29 8.03 26.84 10.87
N GLN A 30 7.30 27.78 11.45
CA GLN A 30 6.05 28.22 10.85
C GLN A 30 6.42 28.89 9.52
N SER A 31 6.76 28.09 8.50
CA SER A 31 6.59 28.54 7.14
C SER A 31 5.08 28.75 7.01
N THR A 32 4.68 29.99 6.79
CA THR A 32 3.31 30.42 6.46
C THR A 32 2.89 29.91 5.08
N LEU A 33 3.24 28.67 4.75
CA LEU A 33 2.75 27.98 3.59
C LEU A 33 1.38 27.44 3.99
N LEU A 34 0.33 28.09 3.48
CA LEU A 34 -1.03 27.56 3.55
C LEU A 34 -0.95 26.08 3.16
N PRO A 35 -1.30 25.14 4.05
CA PRO A 35 -1.33 23.74 3.68
C PRO A 35 -2.25 23.63 2.46
N ALA A 36 -1.75 23.06 1.37
CA ALA A 36 -2.54 22.93 0.16
C ALA A 36 -3.89 22.28 0.53
N LYS A 37 -5.00 22.91 0.16
CA LYS A 37 -6.36 22.44 0.48
C LYS A 37 -6.59 20.97 0.11
N HIS A 38 -5.79 20.45 -0.83
CA HIS A 38 -5.84 19.07 -1.29
C HIS A 38 -4.47 18.38 -1.15
N ALA A 39 -4.41 17.39 -0.25
CA ALA A 39 -3.25 16.52 -0.11
C ALA A 39 -3.06 15.61 -1.34
N MET A 40 -1.82 15.47 -1.81
CA MET A 40 -1.49 14.61 -2.95
C MET A 40 -1.71 13.12 -2.62
N LYS A 41 -2.10 12.34 -3.63
CA LYS A 41 -2.14 10.87 -3.53
C LYS A 41 -0.76 10.29 -3.82
N LYS A 42 -0.02 9.88 -2.79
CA LYS A 42 1.30 9.24 -2.91
C LYS A 42 1.23 7.74 -2.56
N ALA A 43 2.30 7.01 -2.88
CA ALA A 43 2.44 5.58 -2.60
C ALA A 43 1.23 4.75 -3.10
N ALA A 44 0.76 3.79 -2.30
CA ALA A 44 -0.36 2.91 -2.65
C ALA A 44 -1.66 3.67 -3.03
N LYS A 45 -1.86 4.89 -2.51
CA LYS A 45 -3.05 5.71 -2.85
C LYS A 45 -3.05 6.15 -4.31
N GLY A 46 -1.87 6.37 -4.90
CA GLY A 46 -1.72 6.64 -6.33
C GLY A 46 -2.04 5.40 -7.17
N HIS A 47 -1.41 4.27 -6.86
CA HIS A 47 -1.66 3.01 -7.58
C HIS A 47 -3.14 2.60 -7.54
N ASN A 48 -3.81 2.72 -6.40
CA ASN A 48 -5.24 2.40 -6.29
C ASN A 48 -6.15 3.33 -7.12
N ALA A 49 -5.77 4.61 -7.23
CA ALA A 49 -6.53 5.61 -7.98
C ALA A 49 -6.37 5.43 -9.49
N TYR A 50 -5.15 5.21 -9.97
CA TYR A 50 -4.81 5.26 -11.40
C TYR A 50 -4.63 3.89 -12.06
N ARG A 51 -4.77 2.78 -11.33
CA ARG A 51 -4.70 1.45 -11.95
C ARG A 51 -5.75 1.30 -13.07
N PRO A 52 -5.40 0.67 -14.21
CA PRO A 52 -6.36 0.36 -15.27
C PRO A 52 -7.53 -0.48 -14.74
N LYS A 53 -8.76 -0.09 -15.06
CA LYS A 53 -9.98 -0.78 -14.66
C LYS A 53 -10.96 -0.80 -15.82
N LYS A 54 -11.68 -1.92 -15.98
CA LYS A 54 -12.87 -1.97 -16.84
C LYS A 54 -13.98 -1.20 -16.13
N SER A 55 -14.36 -0.03 -16.63
CA SER A 55 -15.45 0.78 -16.06
C SER A 55 -16.81 0.39 -16.65
N ARG A 56 -16.85 0.18 -17.97
CA ARG A 56 -18.07 -0.03 -18.74
C ARG A 56 -18.69 -1.43 -18.51
N PRO A 57 -20.01 -1.54 -18.20
CA PRO A 57 -20.68 -2.82 -18.00
C PRO A 57 -20.58 -3.78 -19.18
N SER A 58 -20.67 -3.29 -20.43
CA SER A 58 -20.55 -4.15 -21.60
C SER A 58 -19.17 -4.81 -21.71
N ASP A 59 -18.10 -4.13 -21.26
CA ASP A 59 -16.74 -4.68 -21.26
C ASP A 59 -16.55 -5.70 -20.12
N LYS A 60 -17.15 -5.44 -18.96
CA LYS A 60 -17.16 -6.38 -17.83
C LYS A 60 -17.91 -7.67 -18.17
N ASN A 61 -19.02 -7.55 -18.90
CA ASN A 61 -19.94 -8.65 -19.17
C ASN A 61 -19.66 -9.34 -20.52
N ARG A 62 -18.51 -9.10 -21.16
CA ARG A 62 -18.11 -9.84 -22.37
C ARG A 62 -17.94 -11.32 -22.00
N LYS A 63 -18.67 -12.18 -22.70
CA LYS A 63 -18.54 -13.64 -22.60
C LYS A 63 -17.68 -14.17 -23.74
N LYS A 64 -17.08 -15.34 -23.55
CA LYS A 64 -16.38 -16.06 -24.63
C LYS A 64 -17.39 -16.38 -25.74
N VAL A 65 -16.97 -16.23 -26.99
CA VAL A 65 -17.76 -16.70 -28.14
C VAL A 65 -17.81 -18.23 -28.10
N VAL A 66 -19.01 -18.79 -28.16
CA VAL A 66 -19.24 -20.23 -28.28
C VAL A 66 -19.58 -20.50 -29.74
N TYR A 67 -18.79 -21.35 -30.39
CA TYR A 67 -19.04 -21.83 -31.75
C TYR A 67 -19.68 -23.20 -31.66
N GLU A 68 -20.79 -23.42 -32.38
CA GLU A 68 -21.41 -24.73 -32.53
C GLU A 68 -20.55 -25.56 -33.49
N LEU A 69 -19.77 -26.50 -32.94
CA LEU A 69 -18.83 -27.35 -33.69
C LEU A 69 -19.42 -28.75 -33.99
N ASP A 70 -20.63 -29.03 -33.50
CA ASP A 70 -21.22 -30.37 -33.47
C ASP A 70 -21.57 -30.93 -34.86
N THR A 71 -21.57 -30.09 -35.90
CA THR A 71 -21.76 -30.51 -37.29
C THR A 71 -20.47 -30.89 -38.01
N PHE A 72 -19.29 -30.61 -37.44
CA PHE A 72 -18.02 -30.94 -38.08
C PHE A 72 -17.49 -32.28 -37.57
N VAL A 73 -17.89 -33.37 -38.24
CA VAL A 73 -17.23 -34.68 -38.07
C VAL A 73 -15.86 -34.59 -38.75
N LYS A 74 -14.80 -34.46 -37.95
CA LYS A 74 -13.43 -34.49 -38.46
C LYS A 74 -13.19 -35.87 -39.11
N PRO A 75 -12.77 -35.94 -40.39
CA PRO A 75 -12.45 -37.22 -41.01
C PRO A 75 -11.21 -37.84 -40.36
N GLU A 76 -11.09 -39.16 -40.48
CA GLU A 76 -9.90 -39.89 -40.03
C GLU A 76 -8.67 -39.38 -40.79
N GLU A 77 -7.58 -39.13 -40.07
CA GLU A 77 -6.35 -38.57 -40.67
C GLU A 77 -5.59 -39.60 -41.51
N PHE A 78 -5.73 -40.88 -41.20
CA PHE A 78 -5.15 -41.97 -41.97
C PHE A 78 -5.92 -43.26 -41.72
N THR A 79 -6.02 -44.10 -42.75
CA THR A 79 -6.55 -45.46 -42.64
C THR A 79 -5.43 -46.44 -42.96
N VAL A 80 -5.03 -47.27 -41.98
CA VAL A 80 -4.03 -48.32 -42.19
C VAL A 80 -4.72 -49.51 -42.86
N LYS A 81 -4.38 -49.81 -44.12
CA LYS A 81 -4.77 -51.07 -44.75
C LYS A 81 -3.67 -52.11 -44.52
N GLY A 82 -4.03 -53.22 -43.88
CA GLY A 82 -3.14 -54.36 -43.72
C GLY A 82 -2.86 -55.04 -45.06
N SER A 83 -1.60 -55.45 -45.24
CA SER A 83 -1.06 -56.15 -46.42
C SER A 83 -1.73 -57.48 -46.71
#